data_AF-T1B6C4-F1
#
_entry.id   AF-T1B6C4-F1
#
_cell.length_a   1.000
_cell.length_b   1.000
_cell.length_c   1.000
_cell.angle_alpha   90.00
_cell.angle_beta   90.00
_cell.angle_gamma   90.00
#
_symmetry.space_group_name_H-M   'P 1'
#
loop_
_entity.id
_entity.type
_entity.pdbx_description
1 polymer ?
#
loop_
_entity_poly.entity_id
_entity_poly.type
_entity_poly.pdbx_seq_one_letter_code
_entity_poly.pdbx_strand_id
1 'polypeptide(L)'
;LRGKSSRVVVTFKAPPVSFFQTEQEYEVNPDRVTMLLQPQEGFELAFEIKIPGREMRVQTHRMKFHYADVFGELPDGYETLLVDVMG
;
A
#
# COMPACT_ATOMS: atom_id res chain seq x y z
N LEU A 1 -3.31 23.71 11.88
CA LEU A 1 -4.28 23.06 10.98
C LEU A 1 -3.72 21.67 10.63
N ARG A 2 -4.48 20.60 10.85
CA ARG A 2 -4.08 19.24 10.40
C ARG A 2 -3.97 19.26 8.87
N GLY A 3 -2.82 18.85 8.32
CA GLY A 3 -2.60 18.82 6.86
C GLY A 3 -3.65 17.97 6.14
N LYS A 4 -3.96 18.32 4.89
CA LYS A 4 -4.85 17.55 4.01
C LYS A 4 -4.12 16.28 3.57
N SER A 5 -4.75 15.11 3.75
CA SER A 5 -4.23 13.84 3.26
C SER A 5 -5.23 13.22 2.30
N SER A 6 -4.78 12.84 1.11
CA SER A 6 -5.61 12.18 0.09
C SER A 6 -5.06 10.79 -0.19
N ARG A 7 -5.90 9.76 -0.09
CA ARG A 7 -5.51 8.36 -0.31
C ARG A 7 -6.68 7.53 -0.80
N VAL A 8 -6.38 6.56 -1.67
CA VAL A 8 -7.33 5.55 -2.14
C VAL A 8 -6.87 4.19 -1.62
N VAL A 9 -7.78 3.43 -1.03
CA VAL A 9 -7.50 2.09 -0.49
C VAL A 9 -8.36 1.08 -1.23
N VAL A 10 -7.71 0.11 -1.86
CA VAL A 10 -8.34 -1.09 -2.41
C VAL A 10 -8.09 -2.23 -1.45
N THR A 11 -9.17 -2.78 -0.88
CA THR A 11 -9.12 -3.96 -0.03
C THR A 11 -9.57 -5.17 -0.84
N PHE A 12 -8.72 -6.18 -0.95
CA PHE A 12 -9.05 -7.41 -1.65
C PHE A 12 -10.03 -8.25 -0.82
N LYS A 13 -10.68 -9.22 -1.45
CA LYS A 13 -11.48 -10.20 -0.71
C LYS A 13 -10.52 -11.13 0.04
N ALA A 14 -10.92 -11.57 1.23
CA ALA A 14 -10.20 -12.64 1.91
C ALA A 14 -10.17 -13.90 1.01
N PRO A 15 -9.07 -14.68 1.03
CA PRO A 15 -8.97 -15.89 0.22
C PRO A 15 -10.10 -16.88 0.56
N PRO A 16 -10.79 -17.47 -0.43
CA PRO A 16 -11.93 -18.37 -0.20
C PRO A 16 -11.57 -19.68 0.52
N VAL A 17 -10.28 -20.02 0.56
CA VAL A 17 -9.74 -21.17 1.30
C VAL A 17 -8.38 -20.73 1.83
N SER A 18 -8.26 -20.51 3.14
CA SER A 18 -6.95 -20.24 3.73
C SER A 18 -6.21 -21.58 3.75
N PHE A 19 -5.24 -21.76 2.85
CA PHE A 19 -4.27 -22.87 2.92
C PHE A 19 -3.53 -22.94 4.27
N PHE A 20 -3.65 -21.88 5.10
CA PHE A 20 -3.09 -21.71 6.42
C PHE A 20 -4.06 -22.03 7.57
N GLN A 21 -5.28 -22.51 7.28
CA GLN A 21 -6.20 -23.05 8.29
C GLN A 21 -5.70 -24.40 8.81
N THR A 22 -4.73 -24.35 9.72
CA THR A 22 -4.36 -25.51 10.54
C THR A 22 -4.56 -25.11 12.00
N GLU A 23 -5.64 -25.62 12.60
CA GLU A 23 -5.89 -25.77 14.05
C GLU A 23 -5.97 -24.49 14.93
N GLN A 24 -5.58 -23.32 14.44
CA GLN A 24 -5.80 -22.03 15.10
C GLN A 24 -6.25 -21.02 14.04
N GLU A 25 -7.32 -20.28 14.32
CA GLU A 25 -7.84 -19.20 13.49
C GLU A 25 -6.78 -18.09 13.31
N TYR A 26 -5.83 -18.30 12.41
CA TYR A 26 -5.06 -17.21 11.86
C TYR A 26 -6.00 -16.48 10.91
N GLU A 27 -6.61 -15.38 11.38
CA GLU A 27 -7.31 -14.44 10.54
C GLU A 27 -6.32 -13.88 9.51
N VAL A 28 -6.36 -14.46 8.31
CA VAL A 28 -5.62 -13.94 7.16
C VAL A 28 -6.25 -12.61 6.81
N ASN A 29 -5.51 -11.53 7.06
CA ASN A 29 -5.92 -10.19 6.70
C ASN A 29 -6.00 -10.10 5.17
N PRO A 30 -7.05 -9.46 4.62
CA PRO A 30 -7.11 -9.25 3.20
C PRO A 30 -5.95 -8.36 2.75
N ASP A 31 -5.42 -8.66 1.56
CA ASP A 31 -4.41 -7.80 0.93
C ASP A 31 -4.99 -6.40 0.71
N ARG A 32 -4.12 -5.39 0.76
CA ARG A 32 -4.51 -3.99 0.57
C ARG A 32 -3.51 -3.27 -0.31
N VAL A 33 -4.01 -2.58 -1.31
CA VAL A 33 -3.25 -1.59 -2.09
C VAL A 33 -3.72 -0.21 -1.68
N THR A 34 -2.80 0.61 -1.18
CA THR A 34 -3.07 2.01 -0.83
C THR A 34 -2.30 2.90 -1.79
N MET A 35 -3.00 3.73 -2.54
CA MET A 35 -2.43 4.82 -3.33
C MET A 35 -2.45 6.08 -2.48
N LEU A 36 -1.29 6.70 -2.31
CA LEU A 36 -1.10 7.94 -1.56
C LEU A 36 -1.01 9.07 -2.58
N LEU A 37 -1.93 10.03 -2.50
CA LEU A 37 -2.03 11.10 -3.49
C LEU A 37 -1.35 12.39 -3.04
N GLN A 38 -1.49 12.80 -1.77
CA GLN A 38 -0.82 13.98 -1.20
C GLN A 38 -0.82 13.86 0.33
N PRO A 39 0.21 14.33 1.05
CA PRO A 39 1.43 15.00 0.57
C PRO A 39 2.64 14.05 0.36
N GLN A 40 2.41 12.74 0.44
CA GLN A 40 3.46 11.71 0.32
C GLN A 40 3.08 10.76 -0.80
N GLU A 41 3.20 11.23 -2.03
CA GLU A 41 2.84 10.53 -3.25
C GLU A 41 3.55 9.18 -3.30
N GLY A 42 2.79 8.13 -3.61
CA GLY A 42 3.34 6.78 -3.61
C GLY A 42 2.29 5.70 -3.51
N PHE A 43 2.74 4.49 -3.20
CA PHE A 43 1.84 3.37 -2.93
C PHE A 43 2.39 2.43 -1.84
N GLU A 44 1.47 1.78 -1.16
CA GLU A 44 1.74 0.71 -0.19
C GLU A 44 0.95 -0.53 -0.58
N LEU A 45 1.63 -1.67 -0.69
CA LEU A 45 1.02 -2.99 -0.80
C LEU A 45 1.24 -3.73 0.51
N ALA A 46 0.15 -4.07 1.20
CA ALA A 46 0.16 -4.91 2.39
C ALA A 46 -0.40 -6.29 2.05
N PHE A 47 0.35 -7.34 2.39
CA PHE A 47 -0.02 -8.73 2.13
C PHE A 47 0.58 -9.65 3.18
N GLU A 48 0.08 -10.87 3.28
CA GLU A 48 0.58 -11.86 4.23
C GLU A 48 1.65 -12.76 3.61
N ILE A 49 2.74 -12.98 4.36
CA ILE A 49 3.81 -13.90 4.00
C ILE A 49 3.97 -14.98 5.07
N LYS A 50 4.20 -16.23 4.64
CA LYS A 50 4.56 -17.32 5.56
C LYS A 50 5.92 -17.03 6.21
N ILE A 51 5.97 -17.07 7.53
CA ILE A 51 7.23 -17.04 8.28
C ILE A 51 7.97 -18.38 8.04
N PRO A 52 9.24 -18.37 7.59
CA PRO A 52 10.02 -19.59 7.46
C PRO A 52 10.08 -20.35 8.79
N GLY A 53 9.64 -21.60 8.78
CA GLY A 53 9.52 -22.41 9.99
C GLY A 53 8.65 -23.64 9.77
N ARG A 54 8.63 -24.51 10.79
CA ARG A 54 7.79 -25.71 10.81
C ARG A 54 6.32 -25.38 11.11
N GLU A 55 6.07 -24.28 11.81
CA GLU A 55 4.73 -23.81 12.17
C GLU A 55 4.07 -23.09 11.00
N MET A 56 2.74 -23.20 10.90
CA MET A 56 1.95 -22.47 9.91
C MET A 56 1.62 -21.09 10.46
N ARG A 57 2.59 -20.18 10.37
CA ARG A 57 2.47 -18.78 10.80
C ARG A 57 2.67 -17.83 9.65
N VAL A 58 1.84 -16.80 9.61
CA VAL A 58 1.89 -15.71 8.62
C VAL A 58 2.16 -14.38 9.33
N GLN A 59 2.79 -13.46 8.61
CA GLN A 59 3.04 -12.09 9.04
C GLN A 59 2.64 -11.13 7.93
N THR A 60 2.01 -10.01 8.29
CA THR A 60 1.78 -8.93 7.34
C THR A 60 3.12 -8.27 6.96
N HIS A 61 3.45 -8.31 5.68
CA HIS A 61 4.53 -7.54 5.09
C HIS A 61 3.98 -6.33 4.33
N ARG A 62 4.79 -5.27 4.24
CA ARG A 62 4.41 -4.03 3.55
C ARG A 62 5.51 -3.65 2.58
N MET A 63 5.16 -3.61 1.29
CA MET A 63 6.00 -3.01 0.27
C MET A 63 5.58 -1.56 0.12
N LYS A 64 6.53 -0.64 0.24
CA LYS A 64 6.29 0.79 0.17
C LYS A 64 7.12 1.41 -0.94
N PHE A 65 6.50 2.35 -1.63
CA PHE A 65 7.15 3.24 -2.57
C PHE A 65 6.68 4.65 -2.24
N HIS A 66 7.63 5.56 -2.04
CA HIS A 66 7.36 7.00 -1.99
C HIS A 66 8.11 7.66 -3.14
N TYR A 67 7.42 8.52 -3.88
CA TYR A 67 7.98 9.23 -5.01
C TYR A 67 9.19 10.08 -4.61
N ALA A 68 9.10 10.72 -3.44
CA ALA A 68 10.16 11.55 -2.87
C ALA A 68 11.47 10.80 -2.61
N ASP A 69 11.41 9.50 -2.32
CA ASP A 69 12.60 8.67 -2.09
C ASP A 69 13.42 8.46 -3.38
N VAL A 70 12.79 8.60 -4.55
CA VAL A 70 13.40 8.33 -5.86
C VAL A 70 13.70 9.61 -6.63
N PHE A 71 12.80 10.59 -6.58
CA PHE A 71 12.85 11.79 -7.43
C PHE A 71 12.92 13.11 -6.64
N GLY A 72 12.85 13.06 -5.31
CA GLY A 72 12.76 14.27 -4.47
C GLY A 72 11.35 14.86 -4.40
N GLU A 73 11.23 16.06 -3.83
CA GLU A 73 9.94 16.72 -3.66
C GLU A 73 9.29 17.00 -5.02
N LEU A 74 8.04 16.58 -5.18
CA LEU A 74 7.25 16.93 -6.35
C LEU A 74 6.94 18.43 -6.34
N PRO A 75 7.03 19.10 -7.50
CA PRO A 75 6.46 20.43 -7.63
C PRO A 75 4.96 20.38 -7.41
N ASP A 76 4.40 21.47 -6.90
CA ASP A 76 2.95 21.58 -6.72
C ASP A 76 2.23 21.39 -8.06
N GLY A 77 1.07 20.73 -8.06
CA GLY A 77 0.40 20.18 -9.25
C GLY A 77 0.05 21.21 -10.34
N TYR A 78 0.23 22.49 -10.06
CA TYR A 78 0.10 23.58 -11.02
C TYR A 78 1.23 23.60 -12.06
N GLU A 79 2.46 23.22 -11.72
CA GLU A 79 3.56 23.28 -12.69
C GLU A 79 3.35 22.31 -13.86
N THR A 80 2.89 21.09 -13.59
CA THR A 80 2.59 20.09 -14.63
C THR A 80 1.45 20.55 -15.55
N LEU A 81 0.39 21.15 -14.99
CA LEU A 81 -0.73 21.64 -15.78
C LEU A 81 -0.37 22.88 -16.61
N LEU A 82 0.50 23.75 -16.09
CA LEU A 82 1.00 24.91 -16.84
C LEU A 82 1.88 24.47 -18.01
N VAL A 83 2.72 23.44 -17.83
CA VAL A 83 3.51 22.84 -18.92
C VAL A 83 2.60 22.26 -20.01
N ASP A 84 1.50 21.61 -19.63
CA ASP A 84 0.53 21.03 -20.58
C ASP A 84 -0.23 22.11 -21.40
N VAL A 85 -0.47 23.29 -20.83
CA VAL A 85 -1.19 24.41 -21.51
C VAL A 85 -0.28 25.25 -22.40
N MET A 86 1.02 25.31 -22.11
CA MET A 86 2.00 26.10 -22.87
C MET A 86 2.65 25.32 -24.03
N GLY A 87 2.32 24.04 -24.19
CA GLY A 87 2.80 23.14 -25.24
C GLY A 87 2.04 23.21 -26.56
#